data_AF-A0A7S2YTQ2-F1
#
_entry.id   AF-A0A7S2YTQ2-F1
#
_cell.length_a   1.000
_cell.length_b   1.000
_cell.length_c   1.000
_cell.angle_alpha   90.00
_cell.angle_beta   90.00
_cell.angle_gamma   90.00
#
_symmetry.space_group_name_H-M   'P 1'
#
loop_
_entity.id
_entity.type
_entity.pdbx_description
1 polymer ?
#
loop_
_entity_poly.entity_id
_entity_poly.type
_entity_poly.pdbx_seq_one_letter_code
_entity_poly.pdbx_strand_id
1 'polypeptide(L)'
;YQNTLIGKKQLRQLLAWSFTNYDSMQACALADELKYLGFRYASQAGISISIEDLRVPFVKSLMLEKANQEILNSEKIYLKGKITEVERFQKIVDTWSLTS
;
A
#
# COMPACT_ATOMS: atom_id res chain seq x y z
N TYR A 1 21.95 17.91 12.13
CA TYR A 1 21.35 17.01 13.14
C TYR A 1 19.96 16.61 12.66
N GLN A 2 19.63 15.31 12.68
CA GLN A 2 18.32 14.78 12.25
C GLN A 2 17.79 13.87 13.37
N ASN A 3 16.61 14.17 13.91
CA ASN A 3 15.97 13.38 14.97
C ASN A 3 14.54 13.01 14.59
N THR A 4 14.43 12.26 13.50
CA THR A 4 13.14 11.80 12.94
C THR A 4 13.32 10.44 12.29
N LEU A 5 12.25 9.66 12.18
CA LEU A 5 12.24 8.43 11.39
C LEU A 5 12.67 8.71 9.95
N ILE A 6 13.76 8.07 9.51
CA ILE A 6 14.27 8.20 8.14
C ILE A 6 13.65 7.12 7.26
N GLY A 7 12.58 7.47 6.57
CA GLY A 7 12.03 6.67 5.46
C GLY A 7 12.65 7.06 4.12
N LYS A 8 12.17 6.42 3.04
CA LYS A 8 12.65 6.68 1.66
C LYS A 8 12.60 8.16 1.27
N LYS A 9 11.55 8.89 1.68
CA LYS A 9 11.37 10.31 1.36
C LYS A 9 12.41 11.18 2.06
N GLN A 10 12.63 10.94 3.35
CA GLN A 10 13.58 11.68 4.18
C GLN A 10 15.02 11.41 3.73
N LEU A 11 15.36 10.16 3.41
CA LEU A 11 16.68 9.80 2.88
C LEU A 11 17.00 10.53 1.58
N ARG A 12 16.02 10.61 0.66
CA ARG A 12 16.16 11.38 -0.58
C ARG A 12 16.39 12.87 -0.32
N GLN A 13 15.64 13.46 0.62
CA GLN A 13 15.81 14.86 0.99
C GLN A 13 17.18 15.13 1.61
N LEU A 14 17.67 14.21 2.47
CA LEU A 14 19.00 14.30 3.07
C LEU A 14 20.12 14.27 2.01
N LEU A 15 20.03 13.36 1.05
CA LEU A 15 20.99 13.28 -0.05
C LEU A 15 20.94 14.54 -0.92
N ALA A 16 19.75 14.99 -1.31
CA ALA A 16 19.60 16.22 -2.10
C ALA A 16 20.17 17.44 -1.37
N TRP A 17 19.92 17.56 -0.07
CA TRP A 17 20.51 18.60 0.77
C TRP A 17 22.04 18.50 0.79
N SER A 18 22.60 17.30 0.92
CA SER A 18 24.05 17.07 0.89
C SER A 18 24.68 17.54 -0.43
N PHE A 19 24.12 17.13 -1.57
CA PHE A 19 24.59 17.55 -2.90
C PHE A 19 24.40 19.04 -3.19
N THR A 20 23.53 19.73 -2.45
CA THR A 20 23.31 21.18 -2.61
C THR A 20 24.25 22.01 -1.73
N ASN A 21 24.61 21.51 -0.54
CA ASN A 21 25.35 22.28 0.47
C ASN A 21 26.83 21.90 0.57
N TYR A 22 27.24 20.77 -0.02
CA TYR A 22 28.61 20.27 0.01
C TYR A 22 29.08 19.86 -1.39
N ASP A 23 30.39 19.69 -1.53
CA ASP A 23 30.99 19.20 -2.77
C ASP A 23 30.52 17.79 -3.12
N SER A 24 30.46 17.51 -4.42
CA SER A 24 30.03 16.22 -4.97
C SER A 24 30.79 15.04 -4.36
N MET A 25 32.10 15.18 -4.11
CA MET A 25 32.91 14.13 -3.49
C MET A 25 32.45 13.81 -2.05
N GLN A 26 32.14 14.84 -1.24
CA GLN A 26 31.68 14.67 0.14
C GLN A 26 30.27 14.09 0.17
N ALA A 27 29.39 14.56 -0.72
CA ALA A 27 28.04 14.04 -0.84
C ALA A 27 27.99 12.58 -1.31
N CYS A 28 28.87 12.19 -2.24
CA CYS A 28 29.05 10.79 -2.65
C CYS A 28 29.57 9.91 -1.51
N ALA A 29 30.58 10.36 -0.76
CA ALA A 29 31.10 9.63 0.39
C ALA A 29 30.00 9.39 1.44
N LEU A 30 29.16 10.40 1.72
CA LEU A 30 28.00 10.25 2.60
C LEU A 30 27.01 9.21 2.08
N ALA A 31 26.72 9.20 0.77
CA ALA A 31 25.81 8.24 0.17
C ALA A 31 26.32 6.79 0.30
N ASP A 32 27.61 6.57 0.13
CA ASP A 32 28.23 5.27 0.32
C ASP A 32 28.19 4.83 1.79
N GLU A 33 28.50 5.71 2.73
CA GLU A 33 28.39 5.41 4.17
C GLU A 33 26.94 5.04 4.57
N LEU A 34 25.94 5.77 4.07
CA LEU A 34 24.53 5.45 4.30
C LEU A 34 24.15 4.08 3.73
N LYS A 35 24.68 3.73 2.56
CA LYS A 35 24.50 2.41 1.94
C LYS A 35 25.09 1.30 2.82
N TYR A 36 26.34 1.44 3.26
CA TYR A 36 26.98 0.45 4.12
C TYR A 36 26.26 0.29 5.47
N LEU A 37 25.90 1.41 6.09
CA LEU A 37 25.13 1.42 7.33
C LEU A 37 23.77 0.72 7.14
N GLY A 38 23.07 1.06 6.06
CA GLY A 38 21.79 0.45 5.71
C GLY A 38 21.89 -1.07 5.56
N PHE A 39 22.85 -1.57 4.78
CA PHE A 39 23.05 -3.01 4.61
C PHE A 39 23.41 -3.70 5.93
N ARG A 40 24.33 -3.14 6.72
CA ARG A 40 24.74 -3.72 8.00
C ARG A 40 23.57 -3.89 8.96
N TYR A 41 22.79 -2.83 9.18
CA TYR A 41 21.67 -2.89 10.12
C TYR A 41 20.46 -3.62 9.56
N ALA A 42 20.25 -3.64 8.24
CA ALA A 42 19.22 -4.47 7.63
C ALA A 42 19.49 -5.97 7.87
N SER A 43 20.74 -6.41 7.68
CA SER A 43 21.13 -7.79 7.98
C SER A 43 21.03 -8.11 9.48
N GLN A 44 21.45 -7.19 10.35
CA GLN A 44 21.35 -7.39 11.80
C GLN A 44 19.91 -7.39 12.31
N ALA A 45 19.02 -6.61 11.70
CA ALA A 45 17.61 -6.58 12.06
C ALA A 45 16.90 -7.91 11.78
N GLY A 46 17.44 -8.74 10.88
CA GLY A 46 16.93 -10.09 10.62
C GLY A 46 15.47 -10.12 10.18
N ILE A 47 15.02 -9.05 9.52
CA ILE A 47 13.62 -8.92 9.09
C ILE A 47 13.34 -10.01 8.07
N SER A 48 12.45 -10.92 8.43
CA SER A 48 11.98 -12.01 7.59
C SER A 48 10.47 -11.88 7.39
N ILE A 49 9.92 -12.70 6.50
CA ILE A 49 8.48 -12.80 6.27
C ILE A 49 8.02 -14.23 6.53
N SER A 50 7.00 -14.38 7.36
CA SER A 50 6.36 -15.63 7.71
C SER A 50 4.87 -15.59 7.34
N ILE A 51 4.22 -16.76 7.35
CA ILE A 51 2.77 -16.85 7.14
C ILE A 51 1.98 -16.10 8.22
N GLU A 52 2.53 -15.97 9.43
CA GLU A 52 1.89 -15.29 10.56
C GLU A 52 1.87 -13.76 10.41
N ASP A 53 2.76 -13.22 9.58
CA ASP A 53 2.80 -11.80 9.23
C ASP A 53 1.64 -11.43 8.27
N LEU A 54 1.06 -12.42 7.58
CA LEU A 54 -0.05 -12.26 6.65
C LEU A 54 -1.39 -12.43 7.36
N ARG A 55 -1.79 -11.42 8.14
CA ARG A 55 -3.06 -11.43 8.87
C ARG A 55 -4.25 -11.08 7.97
N VAL A 56 -5.22 -11.98 7.88
CA VAL A 56 -6.50 -11.70 7.21
C VAL A 56 -7.34 -10.80 8.11
N PRO A 57 -7.80 -9.62 7.63
CA PRO A 57 -8.60 -8.72 8.45
C PRO A 57 -9.99 -9.31 8.71
N PHE A 58 -10.47 -9.22 9.95
CA PHE A 58 -11.76 -9.76 10.38
C PHE A 58 -12.94 -9.22 9.56
N VAL A 59 -12.85 -7.96 9.14
CA VAL A 59 -13.86 -7.28 8.31
C VAL A 59 -14.04 -7.88 6.93
N LYS A 60 -13.08 -8.67 6.41
CA LYS A 60 -13.15 -9.24 5.06
C LYS A 60 -14.42 -10.06 4.84
N SER A 61 -14.76 -10.94 5.78
CA SER A 61 -15.94 -11.80 5.67
C SER A 61 -17.24 -10.98 5.65
N LEU A 62 -17.32 -9.95 6.50
CA LEU A 62 -18.48 -9.05 6.56
C LEU A 62 -18.64 -8.25 5.26
N MET A 63 -17.54 -7.74 4.70
CA MET A 63 -17.58 -6.99 3.44
C MET A 63 -18.02 -7.88 2.28
N LEU A 64 -17.54 -9.13 2.21
CA LEU A 64 -17.97 -10.11 1.20
C LEU A 64 -19.45 -10.47 1.34
N GLU A 65 -19.95 -10.68 2.56
CA GLU A 65 -21.37 -10.95 2.79
C GLU A 65 -22.24 -9.79 2.32
N LYS A 66 -21.87 -8.55 2.68
CA LYS A 66 -22.58 -7.34 2.26
C LYS A 66 -22.57 -7.19 0.74
N ALA A 67 -21.44 -7.40 0.09
CA ALA A 67 -21.31 -7.35 -1.37
C ALA A 67 -22.22 -8.37 -2.06
N ASN A 68 -22.24 -9.61 -1.55
CA ASN A 68 -23.14 -10.65 -2.07
C ASN A 68 -24.62 -10.27 -1.90
N GLN A 69 -25.00 -9.68 -0.76
CA GLN A 69 -26.36 -9.19 -0.54
C GLN A 69 -26.73 -8.06 -1.52
N GLU A 70 -25.81 -7.14 -1.82
CA GLU A 70 -26.03 -6.08 -2.81
C GLU A 70 -26.23 -6.63 -4.22
N ILE A 71 -25.41 -7.62 -4.63
CA ILE A 71 -25.54 -8.30 -5.92
C ILE A 71 -26.91 -9.00 -6.03
N LEU A 72 -27.32 -9.74 -4.99
CA LEU A 72 -28.63 -10.39 -4.94
C LEU A 72 -29.79 -9.39 -5.00
N ASN A 73 -29.64 -8.23 -4.37
CA ASN A 73 -30.65 -7.17 -4.46
C ASN A 73 -30.71 -6.57 -5.87
N SER A 74 -29.56 -6.35 -6.52
CA SER A 74 -29.51 -5.87 -7.91
C SER A 74 -30.22 -6.85 -8.85
N GLU A 75 -30.00 -8.15 -8.67
CA GLU A 75 -30.70 -9.20 -9.43
C GLU A 75 -32.22 -9.14 -9.22
N LYS A 76 -32.68 -9.01 -7.97
CA LYS A 76 -34.12 -8.89 -7.67
C LYS A 76 -34.75 -7.65 -8.30
N ILE A 77 -34.03 -6.53 -8.35
CA ILE A 77 -34.52 -5.28 -8.94
C ILE A 77 -34.58 -5.41 -10.46
N TYR A 78 -33.60 -6.07 -11.08
CA TYR A 78 -33.57 -6.41 -12.49
C TYR A 78 -34.74 -7.32 -12.88
N LEU A 79 -34.98 -8.41 -12.14
CA LEU A 79 -36.11 -9.33 -12.37
C LEU A 79 -37.48 -8.66 -12.24
N LYS A 80 -37.57 -7.57 -11.46
CA LYS A 80 -38.77 -6.72 -11.36
C LYS A 80 -38.91 -5.70 -12.50
N GLY A 81 -37.99 -5.71 -13.47
CA GLY A 81 -37.96 -4.80 -14.61
C GLY A 81 -37.64 -3.34 -14.26
N LYS A 82 -37.05 -3.09 -13.07
CA LYS A 82 -36.79 -1.72 -12.58
C LYS A 82 -35.43 -1.15 -13.01
N ILE A 83 -34.50 -2.00 -13.43
CA ILE A 83 -33.19 -1.64 -13.97
C ILE A 83 -32.92 -2.43 -15.23
N THR A 84 -32.04 -1.91 -16.07
CA THR A 84 -31.55 -2.57 -17.27
C THR A 84 -30.38 -3.51 -16.96
N GLU A 85 -30.07 -4.40 -17.91
CA GLU A 85 -28.93 -5.32 -17.78
C GLU A 85 -27.59 -4.56 -17.68
N VAL A 86 -27.46 -3.44 -18.39
CA VAL A 86 -26.26 -2.59 -18.36
C VAL A 86 -26.07 -1.96 -16.97
N GLU A 87 -27.14 -1.44 -16.38
CA GLU A 87 -27.10 -0.88 -15.02
C GLU A 87 -26.82 -1.95 -13.96
N ARG A 88 -27.39 -3.16 -14.11
CA ARG A 88 -27.10 -4.31 -13.25
C ARG A 88 -25.62 -4.66 -13.30
N PHE A 89 -25.05 -4.77 -14.51
CA PHE A 89 -23.64 -5.09 -14.71
C PHE A 89 -22.74 -4.04 -14.08
N GLN A 90 -23.00 -2.75 -14.32
CA GLN A 90 -22.22 -1.67 -13.71
C GLN A 90 -22.28 -1.74 -12.18
N LYS A 91 -23.46 -2.00 -11.60
CA LYS A 91 -23.63 -2.14 -10.16
C LYS A 91 -22.78 -3.26 -9.57
N ILE A 92 -22.73 -4.41 -10.25
CA ILE A 92 -21.90 -5.56 -9.84
C ILE A 92 -20.41 -5.20 -9.87
N VAL A 93 -19.96 -4.53 -10.93
CA VAL A 93 -18.56 -4.07 -11.04
C VAL A 93 -18.21 -3.11 -9.91
N ASP A 94 -19.08 -2.13 -9.62
CA ASP A 94 -18.88 -1.16 -8.56
C ASP A 94 -18.81 -1.83 -7.18
N THR A 95 -19.73 -2.77 -6.89
CA THR A 95 -19.75 -3.52 -5.62
C THR A 95 -18.47 -4.35 -5.42
N TRP A 96 -17.95 -5.00 -6.46
CA TRP A 96 -16.67 -5.72 -6.36
C TRP A 96 -15.47 -4.79 -6.22
N SER A 97 -15.48 -3.64 -6.91
CA SER A 97 -14.41 -2.63 -6.80
C SER A 97 -14.32 -2.02 -5.40
N LEU A 98 -15.46 -1.88 -4.68
CA LEU A 98 -15.50 -1.36 -3.32
C LEU A 98 -15.13 -2.40 -2.25
N THR A 99 -15.21 -3.68 -2.59
CA THR A 99 -14.97 -4.81 -1.67
C THR A 99 -13.56 -5.38 -1.80
N SER A 100 -12.83 -5.03 -2.86
CA SER A 100 -11.47 -5.51 -3.18
C SER A 100 -10.38 -4.76 -2.41
#